data_AF-A0A8S9WAM6-F1
#
_entry.id   AF-A0A8S9WAM6-F1
#
_cell.length_a   1.000
_cell.length_b   1.000
_cell.length_c   1.000
_cell.angle_alpha   90.00
_cell.angle_beta   90.00
_cell.angle_gamma   90.00
#
_symmetry.space_group_name_H-M   'P 1'
#
loop_
_entity.id
_entity.type
_entity.pdbx_description
1 polymer ?
#
loop_
_entity_poly.entity_id
_entity_poly.type
_entity_poly.pdbx_seq_one_letter_code
_entity_poly.pdbx_strand_id
1 'polypeptide(L)'
;MLSAKKIAAVIAAVVVVATGGTYLGLTTPENGLSPAPDLDSGLSTTVEFSGTEHNEETRTQIVSEVSAEVIPYKGVKYDKMNISAMRNGEDHDLRVTCFSDACEYPDVYDFTYYGASKQLVQNRYMLVAIPPSERAKAISVALQNEDAANLMRTNSLESVTPTVRRVLPETAEKFYLPKTLLSVTRTWFGENPAVVSVLVDPDEGKAVEVWSNLEVGNKGGEM
;
A
#
# COMPACT_ATOMS: atom_id res chain seq x y z
N MET A 1 27.16 -12.80 -14.96
CA MET A 1 27.35 -12.30 -13.57
C MET A 1 26.79 -10.89 -13.45
N LEU A 2 25.50 -10.75 -13.14
CA LEU A 2 24.92 -9.46 -12.75
C LEU A 2 25.12 -9.29 -11.24
N SER A 3 25.86 -8.25 -10.88
CA SER A 3 26.33 -7.96 -9.52
C SER A 3 25.18 -7.77 -8.53
N ALA A 4 25.32 -8.38 -7.34
CA ALA A 4 24.48 -8.25 -6.15
C ALA A 4 24.18 -6.81 -5.70
N LYS A 5 24.82 -5.80 -6.31
CA LYS A 5 24.53 -4.38 -6.10
C LYS A 5 23.15 -3.91 -6.60
N LYS A 6 22.48 -4.63 -7.50
CA LYS A 6 21.15 -4.22 -7.99
C LYS A 6 19.99 -4.59 -7.05
N ILE A 7 20.15 -5.59 -6.18
CA ILE A 7 19.07 -6.03 -5.28
C ILE A 7 18.93 -5.08 -4.07
N ALA A 8 20.03 -4.48 -3.61
CA ALA A 8 19.98 -3.48 -2.54
C ALA A 8 19.33 -2.14 -2.96
N ALA A 9 19.32 -1.83 -4.27
CA ALA A 9 18.76 -0.58 -4.78
C ALA A 9 17.22 -0.53 -4.74
N VAL A 10 16.55 -1.68 -4.82
CA VAL A 10 15.07 -1.75 -4.80
C VAL A 10 14.52 -1.54 -3.37
N ILE A 11 15.30 -1.87 -2.35
CA ILE A 11 14.89 -1.72 -0.93
C ILE A 11 15.17 -0.27 -0.43
N ALA A 12 16.04 0.49 -1.08
CA ALA A 12 16.44 1.84 -0.65
C ALA A 12 15.72 3.00 -1.37
N ALA A 13 15.01 2.75 -2.49
CA ALA A 13 14.43 3.81 -3.32
C ALA A 13 13.01 4.29 -2.91
N VAL A 14 12.62 4.07 -1.65
CA VAL A 14 11.39 4.65 -1.05
C VAL A 14 11.70 5.93 -0.25
N VAL A 15 12.95 6.37 -0.22
CA VAL A 15 13.34 7.59 0.50
C VAL A 15 13.53 8.75 -0.48
N VAL A 16 12.75 9.81 -0.26
CA VAL A 16 12.77 11.17 -0.84
C VAL A 16 11.98 11.41 -2.14
N VAL A 17 10.81 12.06 -2.00
CA VAL A 17 10.47 13.25 -2.82
C VAL A 17 9.76 14.26 -1.92
N ALA A 18 10.45 15.37 -1.64
CA ALA A 18 9.86 16.62 -1.16
C ALA A 18 9.86 17.60 -2.33
N THR A 19 8.70 18.12 -2.71
CA THR A 19 8.62 19.36 -3.51
C THR A 19 7.40 20.16 -3.09
N GLY A 20 7.66 21.35 -2.53
CA GLY A 20 6.66 22.37 -2.29
C GLY A 20 6.10 22.95 -3.57
N GLY A 21 4.84 23.38 -3.49
CA GLY A 21 4.14 24.13 -4.53
C GLY A 21 3.45 25.33 -3.90
N THR A 22 4.02 26.50 -4.10
CA THR A 22 3.40 27.80 -3.88
C THR A 22 2.18 27.99 -4.80
N TYR A 23 1.06 28.48 -4.28
CA TYR A 23 0.02 29.14 -5.08
C TYR A 23 -0.34 30.50 -4.50
N LEU A 24 -0.13 31.54 -5.32
CA LEU A 24 -0.61 32.90 -5.13
C LEU A 24 -2.02 33.04 -5.72
N GLY A 25 -2.94 33.54 -4.89
CA GLY A 25 -3.91 34.60 -5.19
C GLY A 25 -5.09 34.33 -6.12
N LEU A 26 -6.31 34.48 -5.59
CA LEU A 26 -7.40 35.25 -6.22
C LEU A 26 -8.55 35.55 -5.22
N THR A 27 -9.26 36.62 -5.51
CA THR A 27 -10.00 37.56 -4.66
C THR A 27 -11.41 37.11 -4.19
N THR A 28 -11.83 37.65 -3.03
CA THR A 28 -13.20 37.62 -2.44
C THR A 28 -14.26 38.30 -3.33
N PRO A 29 -15.57 38.00 -3.16
CA PRO A 29 -16.38 38.83 -2.24
C PRO A 29 -17.44 38.07 -1.41
N GLU A 30 -17.84 38.71 -0.32
CA GLU A 30 -18.90 38.34 0.62
C GLU A 30 -20.31 38.41 0.00
N ASN A 31 -21.17 37.42 0.30
CA ASN A 31 -22.50 37.60 0.94
C ASN A 31 -23.40 36.36 0.76
N GLY A 32 -24.13 36.02 1.84
CA GLY A 32 -25.42 35.32 1.76
C GLY A 32 -25.48 34.00 2.50
N LEU A 33 -26.00 34.02 3.73
CA LEU A 33 -26.37 32.85 4.52
C LEU A 33 -27.25 31.87 3.73
N SER A 34 -26.88 30.59 3.79
CA SER A 34 -27.80 29.49 4.04
C SER A 34 -27.01 28.41 4.80
N PRO A 35 -27.54 27.82 5.89
CA PRO A 35 -26.83 26.78 6.62
C PRO A 35 -26.61 25.60 5.68
N ALA A 36 -25.36 25.11 5.60
CA ALA A 36 -25.06 23.88 4.88
C ALA A 36 -25.97 22.77 5.45
N PRO A 37 -26.62 21.97 4.60
CA PRO A 37 -27.45 20.87 5.08
C PRO A 37 -26.57 19.88 5.84
N ASP A 38 -27.05 19.45 7.00
CA ASP A 38 -26.44 18.44 7.86
C ASP A 38 -26.01 17.22 7.02
N LEU A 39 -24.69 17.09 6.83
CA LEU A 39 -24.06 15.90 6.27
C LEU A 39 -23.92 14.84 7.37
N ASP A 40 -25.03 14.48 8.00
CA ASP A 40 -25.15 13.20 8.70
C ASP A 40 -25.64 12.14 7.72
N SER A 41 -24.74 11.74 6.82
CA SER A 41 -24.90 10.51 6.05
C SER A 41 -24.15 9.43 6.80
N GLY A 42 -24.87 8.45 7.35
CA GLY A 42 -24.39 7.32 8.17
C GLY A 42 -23.37 6.39 7.49
N LEU A 43 -22.24 6.97 7.09
CA LEU A 43 -21.14 6.40 6.31
C LEU A 43 -19.79 6.84 6.91
N SER A 44 -19.79 7.27 8.18
CA SER A 44 -18.56 7.72 8.85
C SER A 44 -17.71 6.52 9.25
N THR A 45 -16.46 6.51 8.80
CA THR A 45 -15.42 5.65 9.38
C THR A 45 -15.31 5.96 10.87
N THR A 46 -15.34 4.95 11.72
CA THR A 46 -15.11 5.15 13.16
C THR A 46 -13.62 5.32 13.41
N VAL A 47 -13.20 6.45 13.98
CA VAL A 47 -11.77 6.73 14.25
C VAL A 47 -11.46 6.60 15.74
N GLU A 48 -10.58 5.68 16.08
CA GLU A 48 -9.99 5.55 17.42
C GLU A 48 -8.56 6.12 17.40
N PHE A 49 -8.31 7.10 18.26
CA PHE A 49 -6.99 7.70 18.40
C PHE A 49 -6.38 7.30 19.75
N SER A 50 -5.12 6.89 19.74
CA SER A 50 -4.42 6.38 20.91
C SER A 50 -2.93 6.75 20.91
N GLY A 51 -2.24 6.48 22.01
CA GLY A 51 -0.81 6.74 22.17
C GLY A 51 -0.54 8.00 22.99
N THR A 52 0.42 8.80 22.54
CA THR A 52 0.81 10.04 23.24
C THR A 52 -0.38 10.99 23.33
N GLU A 53 -0.52 11.69 24.45
CA GLU A 53 -1.52 12.73 24.60
C GLU A 53 -1.22 13.92 23.67
N HIS A 54 -2.23 14.36 22.92
CA HIS A 54 -2.18 15.53 22.06
C HIS A 54 -3.35 16.44 22.43
N ASN A 55 -3.21 17.75 22.20
CA ASN A 55 -4.36 18.64 22.28
C ASN A 55 -5.38 18.31 21.18
N GLU A 56 -6.61 18.80 21.35
CA GLU A 56 -7.72 18.49 20.45
C GLU A 56 -7.51 19.03 19.03
N GLU A 57 -6.86 20.19 18.88
CA GLU A 57 -6.54 20.78 17.57
C GLU A 57 -5.60 19.87 16.77
N THR A 58 -4.47 19.47 17.35
CA THR A 58 -3.47 18.60 16.72
C THR A 58 -4.07 17.23 16.41
N ARG A 59 -4.86 16.66 17.33
CA ARG A 59 -5.55 15.39 17.10
C ARG A 59 -6.49 15.50 15.89
N THR A 60 -7.31 16.54 15.83
CA THR A 60 -8.24 16.79 14.73
C THR A 60 -7.50 16.95 13.40
N GLN A 61 -6.39 17.70 13.39
CA GLN A 61 -5.56 17.86 12.20
C GLN A 61 -5.00 16.52 11.72
N ILE A 62 -4.36 15.74 12.62
CA ILE A 62 -3.78 14.44 12.27
C ILE A 62 -4.86 13.52 11.68
N VAL A 63 -6.03 13.43 12.31
CA VAL A 63 -7.15 12.61 11.82
C VAL A 63 -7.58 13.04 10.42
N SER A 64 -7.69 14.35 10.19
CA SER A 64 -8.06 14.90 8.88
C SER A 64 -7.03 14.56 7.80
N GLU A 65 -5.75 14.83 8.04
CA GLU A 65 -4.67 14.56 7.08
C GLU A 65 -4.56 13.07 6.77
N VAL A 66 -4.57 12.21 7.81
CA VAL A 66 -4.51 10.75 7.62
C VAL A 66 -5.70 10.25 6.81
N SER A 67 -6.91 10.75 7.09
CA SER A 67 -8.12 10.32 6.38
C SER A 67 -8.11 10.72 4.90
N ALA A 68 -7.44 11.81 4.54
CA ALA A 68 -7.28 12.23 3.15
C ALA A 68 -6.25 11.39 2.38
N GLU A 69 -5.21 10.91 3.06
CA GLU A 69 -4.10 10.16 2.45
C GLU A 69 -4.38 8.66 2.31
N VAL A 70 -5.14 8.05 3.23
CA VAL A 70 -5.43 6.61 3.15
C VAL A 70 -6.55 6.31 2.16
N ILE A 71 -6.28 5.40 1.22
CA ILE A 71 -7.21 5.08 0.13
C ILE A 71 -7.59 3.61 0.25
N PRO A 72 -8.87 3.20 0.36
CA PRO A 72 -9.26 1.80 0.39
C PRO A 72 -9.13 1.13 -1.00
N TYR A 73 -9.15 -0.21 -1.05
CA TYR A 73 -9.25 -0.94 -2.32
C TYR A 73 -10.57 -0.57 -3.05
N LYS A 74 -10.58 -0.61 -4.38
CA LYS A 74 -11.76 -0.26 -5.18
C LYS A 74 -12.99 -1.06 -4.74
N GLY A 75 -14.09 -0.35 -4.45
CA GLY A 75 -15.34 -0.96 -3.97
C GLY A 75 -15.33 -1.35 -2.48
N VAL A 76 -14.27 -1.01 -1.74
CA VAL A 76 -14.15 -1.19 -0.29
C VAL A 76 -14.25 0.17 0.39
N LYS A 77 -14.85 0.19 1.59
CA LYS A 77 -14.78 1.32 2.52
C LYS A 77 -14.07 0.87 3.79
N TYR A 78 -13.40 1.78 4.47
CA TYR A 78 -12.95 1.52 5.83
C TYR A 78 -14.11 1.75 6.80
N ASP A 79 -14.39 0.78 7.66
CA ASP A 79 -15.43 0.86 8.68
C ASP A 79 -14.87 1.41 10.00
N LYS A 80 -13.60 1.09 10.26
CA LYS A 80 -12.87 1.53 11.45
C LYS A 80 -11.42 1.88 11.11
N MET A 81 -10.90 2.93 11.74
CA MET A 81 -9.51 3.36 11.63
C MET A 81 -8.91 3.58 13.01
N ASN A 82 -7.80 2.92 13.29
CA ASN A 82 -7.05 3.10 14.52
C ASN A 82 -5.78 3.88 14.22
N ILE A 83 -5.61 5.04 14.85
CA ILE A 83 -4.42 5.88 14.76
C ILE A 83 -3.70 5.79 16.10
N SER A 84 -2.48 5.27 16.08
CA SER A 84 -1.58 5.24 17.23
C SER A 84 -0.46 6.25 17.00
N ALA A 85 -0.32 7.22 17.91
CA ALA A 85 0.69 8.27 17.80
C ALA A 85 1.79 8.11 18.86
N MET A 86 3.04 8.01 18.41
CA MET A 86 4.21 8.00 19.27
C MET A 86 5.00 9.29 19.06
N ARG A 87 5.26 10.02 20.16
CA ARG A 87 6.06 11.25 20.10
C ARG A 87 7.51 10.93 19.73
N ASN A 88 8.04 11.70 18.77
CA ASN A 88 9.42 11.66 18.33
C ASN A 88 9.95 13.11 18.30
N GLY A 89 10.37 13.60 19.47
CA GLY A 89 10.76 15.00 19.63
C GLY A 89 9.56 15.96 19.51
N GLU A 90 9.61 16.83 18.50
CA GLU A 90 8.50 17.73 18.11
C GLU A 90 7.58 17.11 17.05
N ASP A 91 7.97 15.97 16.49
CA ASP A 91 7.23 15.24 15.47
C ASP A 91 6.52 14.02 16.08
N HIS A 92 5.69 13.38 15.26
CA HIS A 92 4.87 12.26 15.69
C HIS A 92 4.95 11.14 14.67
N ASP A 93 5.45 9.98 15.10
CA ASP A 93 5.38 8.76 14.31
C ASP A 93 4.00 8.13 14.52
N LEU A 94 3.29 7.94 13.42
CA LEU A 94 1.92 7.46 13.41
C LEU A 94 1.86 6.09 12.79
N ARG A 95 1.22 5.15 13.48
CA ARG A 95 0.81 3.88 12.91
C ARG A 95 -0.71 3.85 12.77
N VAL A 96 -1.17 3.72 11.53
CA VAL A 96 -2.57 3.75 11.17
C VAL A 96 -2.99 2.36 10.68
N THR A 97 -4.03 1.80 11.29
CA THR A 97 -4.60 0.50 10.90
C THR A 97 -6.04 0.70 10.47
N CYS A 98 -6.34 0.39 9.21
CA CYS A 98 -7.65 0.59 8.60
C CYS A 98 -8.35 -0.75 8.38
N PHE A 99 -9.54 -0.91 8.95
CA PHE A 99 -10.33 -2.13 8.92
C PHE A 99 -11.52 -1.96 7.99
N SER A 100 -11.90 -3.05 7.31
CA SER A 100 -13.16 -3.15 6.58
C SER A 100 -13.79 -4.49 6.88
N ASP A 101 -15.11 -4.51 7.11
CA ASP A 101 -15.87 -5.75 7.31
C ASP A 101 -15.93 -6.60 6.04
N ALA A 102 -15.66 -6.00 4.87
CA ALA A 102 -15.59 -6.71 3.60
C ALA A 102 -14.25 -7.46 3.39
N CYS A 103 -13.27 -7.25 4.28
CA CYS A 103 -11.90 -7.72 4.13
C CYS A 103 -11.45 -8.52 5.35
N GLU A 104 -10.69 -9.59 5.12
CA GLU A 104 -10.16 -10.43 6.21
C GLU A 104 -9.02 -9.75 6.99
N TYR A 105 -8.22 -8.93 6.30
CA TYR A 105 -7.03 -8.28 6.86
C TYR A 105 -7.15 -6.76 6.78
N PRO A 106 -6.59 -6.02 7.73
CA PRO A 106 -6.55 -4.56 7.67
C PRO A 106 -5.39 -4.03 6.82
N ASP A 107 -5.56 -2.84 6.27
CA ASP A 107 -4.45 -2.06 5.75
C ASP A 107 -3.68 -1.42 6.91
N VAL A 108 -2.36 -1.33 6.76
CA VAL A 108 -1.49 -0.64 7.73
C VAL A 108 -0.65 0.39 7.01
N TYR A 109 -0.58 1.58 7.57
CA TYR A 109 0.24 2.68 7.10
C TYR A 109 1.10 3.18 8.26
N ASP A 110 2.35 3.55 7.95
CA ASP A 110 3.22 4.27 8.87
C ASP A 110 3.48 5.66 8.30
N PHE A 111 3.16 6.70 9.05
CA PHE A 111 3.39 8.09 8.69
C PHE A 111 4.31 8.77 9.71
N THR A 112 4.92 9.87 9.31
CA THR A 112 5.45 10.89 10.23
C THR A 112 4.65 12.16 10.04
N TYR A 113 4.15 12.71 11.14
CA TYR A 113 3.50 14.01 11.17
C TYR A 113 4.45 15.03 11.82
N TYR A 114 4.86 16.03 11.02
CA TYR A 114 5.78 17.07 11.43
C TYR A 114 5.03 18.19 12.14
N GLY A 115 5.22 18.33 13.45
CA GLY A 115 4.40 19.21 14.28
C GLY A 115 4.51 20.69 13.89
N ALA A 116 5.71 21.15 13.56
CA ALA A 116 5.97 22.55 13.22
C ALA A 116 5.42 22.96 11.84
N SER A 117 5.55 22.09 10.84
CA SER A 117 5.07 22.36 9.47
C SER A 117 3.64 21.89 9.22
N LYS A 118 3.07 21.12 10.15
CA LYS A 118 1.78 20.43 10.00
C LYS A 118 1.72 19.53 8.77
N GLN A 119 2.85 18.93 8.39
CA GLN A 119 2.96 18.08 7.20
C GLN A 119 2.87 16.60 7.59
N LEU A 120 2.07 15.83 6.85
CA LEU A 120 2.03 14.38 6.93
C LEU A 120 2.87 13.76 5.81
N VAL A 121 3.74 12.80 6.15
CA VAL A 121 4.55 12.05 5.19
C VAL A 121 4.33 10.56 5.38
N GLN A 122 3.92 9.87 4.32
CA GLN A 122 3.80 8.41 4.31
C GLN A 122 5.18 7.77 4.18
N ASN A 123 5.60 7.02 5.20
CA ASN A 123 6.91 6.36 5.20
C ASN A 123 6.82 4.94 4.63
N ARG A 124 5.78 4.19 5.01
CA ARG A 124 5.60 2.78 4.66
C ARG A 124 4.13 2.42 4.62
N TYR A 125 3.83 1.33 3.92
CA TYR A 125 2.51 0.73 3.93
C TYR A 125 2.57 -0.79 3.80
N MET A 126 1.52 -1.45 4.28
CA MET A 126 1.16 -2.83 4.01
C MET A 126 -0.33 -2.87 3.67
N LEU A 127 -0.63 -2.93 2.38
CA LEU A 127 -2.00 -2.85 1.90
C LEU A 127 -2.52 -4.24 1.56
N VAL A 128 -3.31 -4.81 2.45
CA VAL A 128 -3.83 -6.18 2.39
C VAL A 128 -5.34 -6.27 2.61
N ALA A 129 -6.03 -5.16 2.85
CA ALA A 129 -7.49 -5.08 2.89
C ALA A 129 -8.08 -5.18 1.48
N ILE A 130 -8.07 -6.40 0.95
CA ILE A 130 -8.60 -6.76 -0.36
C ILE A 130 -9.68 -7.84 -0.15
N PRO A 131 -10.87 -7.71 -0.76
CA PRO A 131 -11.94 -8.68 -0.60
C PRO A 131 -11.49 -10.10 -0.99
N PRO A 132 -11.99 -11.15 -0.31
CA PRO A 132 -11.59 -12.53 -0.60
C PRO A 132 -11.76 -12.96 -2.06
N SER A 133 -12.83 -12.50 -2.72
CA SER A 133 -13.08 -12.78 -4.15
C SER A 133 -12.01 -12.18 -5.05
N GLU A 134 -11.58 -10.95 -4.78
CA GLU A 134 -10.56 -10.24 -5.55
C GLU A 134 -9.17 -10.84 -5.30
N ARG A 135 -8.88 -11.24 -4.05
CA ARG A 135 -7.68 -12.02 -3.72
C ARG A 135 -7.61 -13.32 -4.52
N ALA A 136 -8.70 -14.10 -4.53
CA ALA A 136 -8.76 -15.36 -5.25
C ALA A 136 -8.57 -15.18 -6.76
N LYS A 137 -9.19 -14.16 -7.36
CA LYS A 137 -8.99 -13.81 -8.78
C LYS A 137 -7.54 -13.49 -9.08
N ALA A 138 -6.90 -12.63 -8.28
CA ALA A 138 -5.50 -12.26 -8.48
C ALA A 138 -4.57 -13.48 -8.38
N ILE A 139 -4.80 -14.35 -7.40
CA ILE A 139 -4.06 -15.61 -7.25
C ILE A 139 -4.23 -16.51 -8.48
N SER A 140 -5.46 -16.65 -8.98
CA SER A 140 -5.74 -17.44 -10.19
C SER A 140 -5.00 -16.88 -11.41
N VAL A 141 -5.03 -15.55 -11.61
CA VAL A 141 -4.32 -14.90 -12.72
C VAL A 141 -2.81 -15.11 -12.60
N ALA A 142 -2.25 -14.97 -11.40
CA ALA A 142 -0.84 -15.21 -11.15
C ALA A 142 -0.42 -16.67 -11.46
N LEU A 143 -1.29 -17.64 -11.15
CA LEU A 143 -1.05 -19.06 -11.44
C LEU A 143 -1.20 -19.43 -12.92
N GLN A 144 -1.94 -18.64 -13.70
CA GLN A 144 -2.08 -18.84 -15.15
C GLN A 144 -0.87 -18.32 -15.93
N ASN A 145 -0.01 -17.51 -15.32
CA ASN A 145 1.25 -17.11 -15.94
C ASN A 145 2.23 -18.30 -15.97
N GLU A 146 2.63 -18.72 -17.17
CA GLU A 146 3.44 -19.92 -17.37
C GLU A 146 4.80 -19.86 -16.67
N ASP A 147 5.49 -18.72 -16.72
CA ASP A 147 6.80 -18.54 -16.10
C ASP A 147 6.70 -18.67 -14.57
N ALA A 148 5.73 -17.97 -13.96
CA ALA A 148 5.47 -18.06 -12.53
C ALA A 148 5.06 -19.48 -12.12
N ALA A 149 4.15 -20.12 -12.87
CA ALA A 149 3.72 -21.48 -12.60
C ALA A 149 4.87 -22.49 -12.68
N ASN A 150 5.76 -22.33 -13.67
CA ASN A 150 6.95 -23.16 -13.81
C ASN A 150 7.92 -22.97 -12.65
N LEU A 151 8.23 -21.72 -12.28
CA LEU A 151 9.07 -21.41 -11.13
C LEU A 151 8.49 -22.00 -9.84
N MET A 152 7.17 -21.87 -9.63
CA MET A 152 6.51 -22.40 -8.43
C MET A 152 6.57 -23.93 -8.38
N ARG A 153 6.29 -24.62 -9.49
CA ARG A 153 6.30 -26.09 -9.54
C ARG A 153 7.69 -26.67 -9.34
N THR A 154 8.69 -26.13 -10.05
CA THR A 154 10.07 -26.61 -9.97
C THR A 154 10.67 -26.42 -8.57
N ASN A 155 10.14 -25.48 -7.78
CA ASN A 155 10.64 -25.14 -6.45
C ASN A 155 9.65 -25.48 -5.34
N SER A 156 8.65 -26.33 -5.61
CA SER A 156 7.67 -26.82 -4.63
C SER A 156 6.93 -25.72 -3.85
N LEU A 157 6.66 -24.58 -4.50
CA LEU A 157 5.94 -23.45 -3.90
C LEU A 157 4.41 -23.53 -4.05
N GLU A 158 3.89 -24.53 -4.76
CA GLU A 158 2.44 -24.64 -5.07
C GLU A 158 1.58 -24.76 -3.80
N SER A 159 2.09 -25.39 -2.74
CA SER A 159 1.43 -25.56 -1.45
C SER A 159 1.58 -24.36 -0.51
N VAL A 160 2.46 -23.40 -0.83
CA VAL A 160 2.73 -22.24 0.02
C VAL A 160 1.62 -21.21 -0.14
N THR A 161 0.89 -20.90 0.94
CA THR A 161 -0.18 -19.89 0.91
C THR A 161 0.34 -18.55 0.38
N PRO A 162 -0.24 -18.01 -0.71
CA PRO A 162 0.19 -16.74 -1.27
C PRO A 162 -0.24 -15.57 -0.39
N THR A 163 0.60 -14.55 -0.33
CA THR A 163 0.24 -13.23 0.14
C THR A 163 -0.21 -12.38 -1.05
N VAL A 164 -1.28 -11.61 -0.88
CA VAL A 164 -1.75 -10.64 -1.89
C VAL A 164 -1.69 -9.27 -1.26
N ARG A 165 -0.98 -8.35 -1.91
CA ARG A 165 -0.79 -6.96 -1.46
C ARG A 165 -1.16 -6.01 -2.58
N ARG A 166 -1.79 -4.91 -2.24
CA ARG A 166 -2.03 -3.81 -3.17
C ARG A 166 -0.76 -2.98 -3.34
N VAL A 167 -0.52 -2.58 -4.58
CA VAL A 167 0.52 -1.62 -4.99
C VAL A 167 -0.20 -0.35 -5.45
N LEU A 168 0.16 0.78 -4.83
CA LEU A 168 -0.45 2.08 -5.14
C LEU A 168 0.01 2.62 -6.51
N PRO A 169 -0.80 3.46 -7.18
CA PRO A 169 -0.50 4.01 -8.50
C PRO A 169 0.90 4.60 -8.66
N GLU A 170 1.34 5.43 -7.72
CA GLU A 170 2.65 6.09 -7.71
C GLU A 170 3.82 5.11 -7.59
N THR A 171 3.60 3.94 -6.97
CA THR A 171 4.59 2.86 -6.94
C THR A 171 4.52 2.00 -8.20
N ALA A 172 3.31 1.74 -8.71
CA ALA A 172 3.07 0.94 -9.89
C ALA A 172 3.62 1.57 -11.19
N GLU A 173 3.65 2.90 -11.26
CA GLU A 173 4.18 3.67 -12.41
C GLU A 173 5.62 3.27 -12.79
N LYS A 174 6.42 2.80 -11.81
CA LYS A 174 7.80 2.36 -12.04
C LYS A 174 7.91 1.04 -12.81
N PHE A 175 6.82 0.26 -12.88
CA PHE A 175 6.82 -1.11 -13.40
C PHE A 175 5.81 -1.33 -14.53
N TYR A 176 4.70 -0.58 -14.54
CA TYR A 176 3.63 -0.76 -15.51
C TYR A 176 2.88 0.55 -15.82
N LEU A 177 1.69 0.75 -15.25
CA LEU A 177 0.86 1.95 -15.41
C LEU A 177 0.56 2.55 -14.03
N PRO A 178 0.32 3.88 -13.92
CA PRO A 178 -0.04 4.53 -12.67
C PRO A 178 -1.48 4.20 -12.26
N LYS A 179 -1.71 2.93 -11.89
CA LYS A 179 -2.98 2.41 -11.39
C LYS A 179 -2.76 1.41 -10.27
N THR A 180 -3.84 1.06 -9.57
CA THR A 180 -3.77 0.06 -8.51
C THR A 180 -3.50 -1.33 -9.09
N LEU A 181 -2.44 -1.98 -8.63
CA LEU A 181 -2.08 -3.35 -9.00
C LEU A 181 -2.06 -4.25 -7.77
N LEU A 182 -2.04 -5.56 -7.99
CA LEU A 182 -1.95 -6.57 -6.93
C LEU A 182 -0.67 -7.38 -7.07
N SER A 183 0.19 -7.34 -6.06
CA SER A 183 1.33 -8.25 -5.94
C SER A 183 0.90 -9.54 -5.27
N VAL A 184 1.01 -10.66 -5.99
CA VAL A 184 0.78 -12.01 -5.47
C VAL A 184 2.13 -12.67 -5.23
N THR A 185 2.48 -12.91 -3.98
CA THR A 185 3.81 -13.40 -3.59
C THR A 185 3.71 -14.68 -2.80
N ARG A 186 4.46 -15.71 -3.21
CA ARG A 186 4.68 -16.94 -2.44
C ARG A 186 6.11 -16.97 -1.94
N THR A 187 6.25 -17.22 -0.65
CA THR A 187 7.56 -17.23 0.01
C THR A 187 7.72 -18.47 0.86
N TRP A 188 8.77 -19.23 0.61
CA TRP A 188 9.25 -20.31 1.46
C TRP A 188 10.54 -19.87 2.16
N PHE A 189 10.60 -20.06 3.48
CA PHE A 189 11.74 -19.66 4.32
C PHE A 189 12.54 -20.84 4.85
N GLY A 190 12.40 -22.04 4.26
CA GLY A 190 13.20 -23.20 4.66
C GLY A 190 14.68 -23.08 4.26
N GLU A 191 15.40 -24.20 4.31
CA GLU A 191 16.86 -24.23 4.06
C GLU A 191 17.28 -23.60 2.72
N ASN A 192 16.42 -23.68 1.71
CA ASN A 192 16.57 -22.99 0.43
C ASN A 192 15.42 -21.98 0.26
N PRO A 193 15.61 -20.71 0.68
CA PRO A 193 14.56 -19.70 0.59
C PRO A 193 14.17 -19.42 -0.86
N ALA A 194 12.87 -19.45 -1.13
CA ALA A 194 12.33 -19.33 -2.47
C ALA A 194 11.18 -18.31 -2.47
N VAL A 195 11.26 -17.34 -3.36
CA VAL A 195 10.31 -16.25 -3.53
C VAL A 195 9.93 -16.18 -4.99
N VAL A 196 8.63 -16.24 -5.26
CA VAL A 196 8.06 -15.89 -6.55
C VAL A 196 6.97 -14.85 -6.32
N SER A 197 7.09 -13.72 -7.00
CA SER A 197 6.14 -12.61 -6.92
C SER A 197 5.64 -12.27 -8.32
N VAL A 198 4.33 -12.17 -8.46
CA VAL A 198 3.67 -11.81 -9.72
C VAL A 198 2.90 -10.52 -9.51
N LEU A 199 3.18 -9.52 -10.32
CA LEU A 199 2.35 -8.31 -10.38
C LEU A 199 1.16 -8.59 -11.29
N VAL A 200 -0.05 -8.33 -10.78
CA VAL A 200 -1.31 -8.57 -11.47
C VAL A 200 -2.04 -7.26 -11.63
N ASP A 201 -2.54 -7.05 -12.83
CA ASP A 201 -3.52 -6.04 -13.17
C ASP A 201 -4.93 -6.59 -12.93
N PRO A 202 -5.62 -6.14 -11.88
CA PRO A 202 -6.94 -6.68 -11.54
C PRO A 202 -8.04 -6.21 -12.51
N ASP A 203 -7.87 -5.06 -13.16
CA ASP A 203 -8.88 -4.54 -14.09
C ASP A 203 -8.83 -5.28 -15.44
N GLU A 204 -7.64 -5.68 -15.88
CA GLU A 204 -7.44 -6.44 -17.13
C GLU A 204 -7.40 -7.96 -16.93
N GLY A 205 -7.29 -8.43 -15.68
CA GLY A 205 -7.17 -9.85 -15.37
C GLY A 205 -5.86 -10.47 -15.88
N LYS A 206 -4.76 -9.69 -15.85
CA LYS A 206 -3.48 -10.05 -16.50
C LYS A 206 -2.32 -10.02 -15.52
N ALA A 207 -1.40 -10.98 -15.64
CA ALA A 207 -0.07 -10.90 -15.03
C ALA A 207 0.82 -9.97 -15.86
N VAL A 208 1.36 -8.92 -15.23
CA VAL A 208 2.14 -7.88 -15.93
C VAL A 208 3.64 -8.05 -15.79
N GLU A 209 4.11 -8.59 -14.66
CA GLU A 209 5.54 -8.77 -14.37
C GLU A 209 5.73 -9.91 -13.37
N VAL A 210 6.86 -10.62 -13.46
CA VAL A 210 7.21 -11.73 -12.57
C VAL A 210 8.63 -11.52 -12.03
N TRP A 211 8.79 -11.65 -10.72
CA TRP A 211 10.09 -11.64 -10.06
C TRP A 211 10.31 -12.91 -9.26
N SER A 212 11.55 -13.38 -9.23
CA SER A 212 11.97 -14.45 -8.35
C SER A 212 13.40 -14.26 -7.87
N ASN A 213 13.73 -14.86 -6.73
CA ASN A 213 15.12 -15.03 -6.28
C ASN A 213 15.73 -16.37 -6.75
N LEU A 214 15.01 -17.09 -7.61
CA LEU A 214 15.34 -18.43 -8.08
C LEU A 214 16.08 -18.32 -9.40
N GLU A 215 17.19 -19.02 -9.53
CA GLU A 215 17.91 -19.08 -10.80
C GLU A 215 17.04 -19.82 -11.83
N VAL A 216 16.75 -19.18 -12.95
CA VAL A 216 16.24 -19.88 -14.13
C VAL A 216 17.39 -20.74 -14.62
N GLY A 217 17.31 -22.06 -14.40
CA GLY A 217 18.35 -23.00 -14.80
C GLY A 217 18.75 -22.74 -16.25
N ASN A 218 19.96 -22.23 -16.44
CA ASN A 218 20.53 -22.01 -17.75
C ASN A 218 20.69 -23.40 -18.37
N LYS A 219 19.79 -23.81 -19.26
CA LYS A 219 20.00 -25.00 -20.08
C LYS A 219 21.24 -24.70 -20.91
N GLY A 220 22.35 -25.33 -20.54
CA GLY A 220 23.62 -25.19 -21.21
C GLY A 220 23.44 -25.35 -22.72
N GLY A 221 23.65 -24.26 -23.44
CA GLY A 221 24.05 -24.33 -24.83
C GLY A 221 25.53 -24.72 -24.82
N GLU A 222 25.79 -26.02 -24.95
CA GLU A 222 27.08 -26.48 -25.43
C GLU A 222 27.32 -25.88 -26.82
N MET A 223 28.44 -25.18 -26.98
CA MET A 223 29.16 -25.04 -28.24
C MET A 223 30.61 -25.44 -27.99
#